data_AF-A0A8J5XIV3-F1
#
_entry.id   AF-A0A8J5XIV3-F1
#
_cell.length_a   1.000
_cell.length_b   1.000
_cell.length_c   1.000
_cell.angle_alpha   90.00
_cell.angle_beta   90.00
_cell.angle_gamma   90.00
#
_symmetry.space_group_name_H-M   'P 1'
#
loop_
_entity.id
_entity.type
_entity.pdbx_description
1 polymer ?
#
loop_
_entity_poly.entity_id
_entity_poly.type
_entity_poly.pdbx_seq_one_letter_code
_entity_poly.pdbx_strand_id
1 'polypeptide(L)'
;MADKRKPPTSIHSRPADVIGPREKRRKQPLAPHACSSDEGPSAKRPEQLAAACTTGAALVPALHARAVDAGASDQPPGGRQPKHLAALHTKGAVLTPALHARPFDADPTDHCETPFKAYRDIEPFLFRLALSLGRSKSTLRIYDPYFCEGSAVKHLAQLGFESVYNRNEDFYAQVAGGAVPEHDVVVTNPPFSADHIERALRFCVAQNDGRPWFLLLPNFIYKKRTCAPELALAPSPPLFLVPASTYTFWSPGRQFRTGPAREKPPVGADGAAAGKPTTPFECMWYLWCGSAKAHAELQQWWLKKYEKASGCALALSPDELPDKVKPKRTEKRPNPKARKRMRAKGIPV
;
A
#
# COMPACT_ATOMS: atom_id res chain seq x y z
N MET A 1 -47.37 -39.51 -46.73
CA MET A 1 -48.49 -39.16 -47.63
C MET A 1 -49.76 -39.06 -46.79
N ALA A 2 -50.48 -37.93 -46.92
CA ALA A 2 -51.85 -37.58 -46.48
C ALA A 2 -52.21 -37.83 -45.00
N ASP A 3 -52.33 -36.84 -44.12
CA ASP A 3 -53.33 -35.74 -44.05
C ASP A 3 -54.79 -36.22 -43.96
N LYS A 4 -55.45 -35.92 -42.83
CA LYS A 4 -56.86 -35.46 -42.76
C LYS A 4 -57.33 -35.08 -41.33
N ARG A 5 -57.54 -33.77 -41.17
CA ARG A 5 -58.76 -33.07 -40.68
C ARG A 5 -59.22 -33.16 -39.21
N LYS A 6 -59.19 -31.96 -38.58
CA LYS A 6 -60.01 -31.36 -37.48
C LYS A 6 -61.37 -30.83 -38.02
N PRO A 7 -62.28 -30.14 -37.26
CA PRO A 7 -62.73 -30.11 -35.84
C PRO A 7 -64.31 -30.07 -35.77
N PRO A 8 -65.11 -29.48 -34.79
CA PRO A 8 -65.08 -28.07 -34.28
C PRO A 8 -65.55 -27.75 -32.81
N THR A 9 -65.20 -26.51 -32.36
CA THR A 9 -65.92 -25.47 -31.51
C THR A 9 -66.52 -25.79 -30.13
N SER A 10 -66.32 -24.98 -29.06
CA SER A 10 -66.91 -23.64 -28.74
C SER A 10 -66.33 -23.16 -27.37
N ILE A 11 -65.73 -21.97 -27.10
CA ILE A 11 -66.11 -20.52 -27.06
C ILE A 11 -66.48 -19.99 -25.64
N HIS A 12 -66.00 -18.75 -25.36
CA HIS A 12 -66.27 -17.74 -24.30
C HIS A 12 -65.40 -17.73 -23.03
N SER A 13 -64.87 -16.61 -22.49
CA SER A 13 -64.79 -15.18 -22.85
C SER A 13 -63.80 -14.48 -21.89
N ARG A 14 -63.15 -13.37 -22.34
CA ARG A 14 -62.40 -12.39 -21.51
C ARG A 14 -63.36 -11.31 -20.95
N PRO A 15 -62.98 -10.48 -19.95
CA PRO A 15 -62.27 -9.18 -20.14
C PRO A 15 -61.15 -8.97 -19.07
N ALA A 16 -60.09 -8.14 -19.16
CA ALA A 16 -59.75 -6.78 -19.63
C ALA A 16 -59.28 -5.90 -18.43
N ASP A 17 -58.30 -5.04 -18.71
CA ASP A 17 -57.39 -4.31 -17.81
C ASP A 17 -58.00 -3.28 -16.83
N VAL A 18 -57.29 -3.01 -15.71
CA VAL A 18 -57.26 -1.68 -15.07
C VAL A 18 -55.88 -1.40 -14.44
N ILE A 19 -55.27 -0.28 -14.86
CA ILE A 19 -54.07 0.37 -14.32
C ILE A 19 -54.49 1.34 -13.21
N GLY A 20 -53.76 1.37 -12.09
CA GLY A 20 -53.91 2.38 -11.02
C GLY A 20 -52.59 2.63 -10.25
N PRO A 21 -52.37 3.84 -9.71
CA PRO A 21 -51.03 4.37 -9.42
C PRO A 21 -50.46 3.96 -8.05
N ARG A 22 -49.14 3.73 -8.00
CA ARG A 22 -48.40 3.46 -6.76
C ARG A 22 -47.97 4.77 -6.09
N GLU A 23 -48.62 5.05 -4.97
CA GLU A 23 -48.38 6.22 -4.14
C GLU A 23 -47.15 6.05 -3.22
N LYS A 24 -46.47 7.17 -2.98
CA LYS A 24 -45.22 7.31 -2.22
C LYS A 24 -45.46 7.05 -0.73
N ARG A 25 -44.69 6.15 -0.11
CA ARG A 25 -44.49 6.15 1.36
C ARG A 25 -43.04 6.48 1.70
N ARG A 26 -42.84 7.73 2.12
CA ARG A 26 -41.73 8.18 2.97
C ARG A 26 -41.73 7.37 4.27
N LYS A 27 -40.55 6.89 4.70
CA LYS A 27 -40.28 6.55 6.09
C LYS A 27 -39.15 7.45 6.59
N GLN A 28 -39.49 8.30 7.56
CA GLN A 28 -38.56 9.05 8.40
C GLN A 28 -38.26 8.24 9.69
N PRO A 29 -37.22 8.62 10.46
CA PRO A 29 -36.54 7.73 11.40
C PRO A 29 -37.14 7.74 12.81
N LEU A 30 -36.91 6.65 13.55
CA LEU A 30 -37.18 6.54 14.99
C LEU A 30 -35.87 6.70 15.77
N ALA A 31 -35.91 7.58 16.76
CA ALA A 31 -34.96 7.71 17.86
C ALA A 31 -35.77 7.68 19.18
N PRO A 32 -35.14 7.74 20.37
CA PRO A 32 -35.01 6.62 21.30
C PRO A 32 -35.91 6.76 22.54
N HIS A 33 -36.23 5.62 23.19
CA HIS A 33 -36.85 5.61 24.51
C HIS A 33 -35.82 5.29 25.59
N ALA A 34 -35.79 6.17 26.60
CA ALA A 34 -35.12 6.04 27.89
C ALA A 34 -36.11 5.56 28.98
N CYS A 35 -35.58 5.40 30.19
CA CYS A 35 -36.18 5.03 31.50
C CYS A 35 -36.40 3.53 31.76
N SER A 36 -36.15 2.99 32.96
CA SER A 36 -35.42 3.43 34.18
C SER A 36 -35.48 2.27 35.19
N SER A 37 -34.45 2.15 36.05
CA SER A 37 -34.46 1.77 37.48
C SER A 37 -35.26 0.54 37.96
N ASP A 38 -34.58 -0.42 38.62
CA ASP A 38 -34.73 -0.58 40.07
C ASP A 38 -33.60 -1.40 40.75
N GLU A 39 -33.40 -1.13 42.04
CA GLU A 39 -32.24 -1.44 42.88
C GLU A 39 -32.20 -2.82 43.59
N GLY A 40 -30.98 -3.35 43.77
CA GLY A 40 -30.42 -3.96 45.00
C GLY A 40 -30.98 -5.28 45.58
N PRO A 41 -30.29 -5.97 46.55
CA PRO A 41 -29.10 -5.55 47.30
C PRO A 41 -27.93 -6.58 47.46
N SER A 42 -26.73 -6.03 47.66
CA SER A 42 -25.64 -6.36 48.61
C SER A 42 -25.32 -7.81 49.04
N ALA A 43 -24.05 -8.24 48.88
CA ALA A 43 -23.16 -8.62 50.01
C ALA A 43 -21.75 -9.14 49.59
N LYS A 44 -20.74 -8.53 50.24
CA LYS A 44 -19.46 -9.09 50.76
C LYS A 44 -18.27 -9.39 49.81
N ARG A 45 -17.23 -8.56 50.02
CA ARG A 45 -15.79 -8.77 49.79
C ARG A 45 -15.23 -9.96 50.60
N PRO A 46 -14.07 -10.49 50.19
CA PRO A 46 -12.88 -10.29 51.01
C PRO A 46 -11.65 -9.82 50.21
N GLU A 47 -10.64 -9.42 50.99
CA GLU A 47 -9.41 -8.73 50.66
C GLU A 47 -8.27 -9.57 50.05
N GLN A 48 -7.42 -8.85 49.30
CA GLN A 48 -5.95 -8.95 49.17
C GLN A 48 -5.29 -10.25 48.65
N LEU A 49 -4.62 -10.13 47.49
CA LEU A 49 -3.18 -10.31 47.42
C LEU A 49 -2.59 -9.45 46.28
N ALA A 50 -1.53 -8.72 46.60
CA ALA A 50 -0.78 -7.86 45.70
C ALA A 50 0.18 -8.68 44.82
N ALA A 51 0.34 -8.29 43.55
CA ALA A 51 1.56 -8.51 42.79
C ALA A 51 1.71 -7.41 41.73
N ALA A 52 2.86 -6.74 41.81
CA ALA A 52 3.22 -5.56 41.04
C ALA A 52 3.33 -5.85 39.53
N CYS A 53 2.87 -4.90 38.71
CA CYS A 53 3.51 -4.67 37.42
C CYS A 53 3.45 -3.17 37.10
N THR A 54 4.63 -2.58 37.22
CA THR A 54 4.98 -1.19 36.99
C THR A 54 4.47 -0.68 35.64
N THR A 55 3.73 0.41 35.67
CA THR A 55 3.42 1.26 34.52
C THR A 55 4.70 1.84 33.94
N GLY A 56 5.19 1.26 32.83
CA GLY A 56 6.20 1.86 31.98
C GLY A 56 5.55 2.80 30.98
N ALA A 57 5.38 4.07 31.35
CA ALA A 57 5.08 5.13 30.42
C ALA A 57 6.30 5.32 29.49
N ALA A 58 6.17 4.95 28.22
CA ALA A 58 7.20 5.20 27.23
C ALA A 58 7.26 6.72 26.93
N LEU A 59 8.26 7.38 27.52
CA LEU A 59 8.65 8.74 27.15
C LEU A 59 9.15 8.75 25.70
N VAL A 60 8.40 9.38 24.82
CA VAL A 60 8.94 9.92 23.56
C VAL A 60 9.71 11.19 23.92
N PRO A 61 11.03 11.31 23.65
CA PRO A 61 11.73 12.55 23.94
C PRO A 61 11.23 13.66 23.00
N ALA A 62 10.75 14.74 23.60
CA ALA A 62 10.42 15.97 22.89
C ALA A 62 11.69 16.59 22.28
N LEU A 63 11.71 16.67 20.94
CA LEU A 63 12.76 17.28 20.11
C LEU A 63 13.00 18.75 20.50
N HIS A 64 14.17 19.04 21.10
CA HIS A 64 14.75 20.39 21.17
C HIS A 64 15.98 20.44 20.26
N ALA A 65 15.89 21.18 19.15
CA ALA A 65 17.02 21.46 18.29
C ALA A 65 17.78 22.69 18.81
N ARG A 66 19.04 22.52 19.21
CA ARG A 66 19.98 23.63 19.44
C ARG A 66 20.54 24.10 18.09
N ALA A 67 20.44 25.39 17.83
CA ALA A 67 21.11 26.06 16.71
C ALA A 67 22.61 26.14 17.00
N VAL A 68 23.44 25.83 16.00
CA VAL A 68 24.88 26.09 16.03
C VAL A 68 25.17 27.11 14.93
N ASP A 69 25.72 28.23 15.35
CA ASP A 69 26.11 29.38 14.53
C ASP A 69 27.43 29.06 13.80
N ALA A 70 27.52 29.38 12.51
CA ALA A 70 28.76 29.24 11.75
C ALA A 70 28.88 30.35 10.71
N GLY A 71 29.89 31.19 10.92
CA GLY A 71 30.18 32.42 10.21
C GLY A 71 30.42 32.28 8.70
N ALA A 72 30.22 33.41 8.03
CA ALA A 72 30.32 33.62 6.60
C ALA A 72 31.79 33.72 6.12
N SER A 73 32.06 33.18 4.93
CA SER A 73 33.13 33.68 4.05
C SER A 73 32.71 33.55 2.58
N ASP A 74 32.95 34.62 1.85
CA ASP A 74 32.44 35.01 0.53
C ASP A 74 33.26 34.42 -0.63
N GLN A 75 32.63 33.87 -1.70
CA GLN A 75 33.18 33.61 -3.05
C GLN A 75 32.08 33.15 -4.07
N PRO A 76 32.24 33.36 -5.40
CA PRO A 76 31.16 33.57 -6.38
C PRO A 76 30.57 32.27 -7.01
N PRO A 77 29.47 32.35 -7.81
CA PRO A 77 28.48 31.29 -7.91
C PRO A 77 28.80 30.26 -9.01
N GLY A 78 29.49 29.18 -8.65
CA GLY A 78 29.38 27.90 -9.34
C GLY A 78 28.27 27.09 -8.70
N GLY A 79 27.32 26.58 -9.49
CA GLY A 79 26.14 25.84 -9.02
C GLY A 79 26.49 24.58 -8.21
N ARG A 80 26.84 24.75 -6.94
CA ARG A 80 26.99 23.65 -5.97
C ARG A 80 25.60 23.14 -5.67
N GLN A 81 25.33 21.89 -6.03
CA GLN A 81 24.19 21.18 -5.46
C GLN A 81 24.32 21.23 -3.93
N PRO A 82 23.26 21.60 -3.19
CA PRO A 82 23.37 21.80 -1.76
C PRO A 82 23.77 20.49 -1.07
N LYS A 83 24.67 20.57 -0.06
CA LYS A 83 25.37 19.44 0.59
C LYS A 83 24.48 18.25 1.01
N HIS A 84 23.18 18.46 1.22
CA HIS A 84 22.23 17.40 1.58
C HIS A 84 21.82 16.51 0.39
N LEU A 85 21.94 16.97 -0.85
CA LEU A 85 21.65 16.18 -2.05
C LEU A 85 22.82 15.28 -2.47
N ALA A 86 24.05 15.60 -2.03
CA ALA A 86 25.24 14.82 -2.34
C ALA A 86 25.21 13.39 -1.77
N ALA A 87 24.36 13.15 -0.77
CA ALA A 87 24.18 11.84 -0.13
C ALA A 87 23.11 10.95 -0.81
N LEU A 88 22.55 11.38 -1.95
CA LEU A 88 21.47 10.70 -2.66
C LEU A 88 21.97 10.08 -3.98
N HIS A 89 21.46 8.90 -4.32
CA HIS A 89 21.99 8.11 -5.42
C HIS A 89 21.23 8.38 -6.73
N THR A 90 21.96 8.64 -7.82
CA THR A 90 21.36 8.90 -9.14
C THR A 90 21.29 7.67 -10.05
N LYS A 91 22.05 6.60 -9.76
CA LYS A 91 22.11 5.37 -10.57
C LYS A 91 22.25 4.13 -9.67
N GLY A 92 21.61 3.03 -10.05
CA GLY A 92 21.74 1.72 -9.40
C GLY A 92 21.59 0.59 -10.41
N ALA A 93 22.22 -0.55 -10.13
CA ALA A 93 22.22 -1.71 -11.01
C ALA A 93 20.95 -2.54 -10.81
N VAL A 94 20.42 -3.12 -11.90
CA VAL A 94 19.29 -4.06 -11.83
C VAL A 94 19.78 -5.39 -11.27
N LEU A 95 19.18 -5.85 -10.18
CA LEU A 95 19.52 -7.13 -9.55
C LEU A 95 18.48 -8.20 -9.93
N THR A 96 18.96 -9.39 -10.26
CA THR A 96 18.14 -10.58 -10.56
C THR A 96 18.37 -11.61 -9.47
N PRO A 97 17.50 -11.73 -8.45
CA PRO A 97 17.72 -12.68 -7.35
C PRO A 97 17.30 -14.12 -7.70
N ALA A 98 17.90 -15.10 -7.00
CA ALA A 98 17.62 -16.53 -7.13
C ALA A 98 16.35 -16.92 -6.34
N LEU A 99 15.64 -17.97 -6.78
CA LEU A 99 14.40 -18.47 -6.15
C LEU A 99 14.67 -19.22 -4.83
N HIS A 100 13.94 -18.88 -3.77
CA HIS A 100 13.99 -19.56 -2.47
C HIS A 100 12.71 -20.35 -2.18
N ALA A 101 12.85 -21.49 -1.50
CA ALA A 101 11.71 -22.21 -0.93
C ALA A 101 11.11 -21.40 0.24
N ARG A 102 9.78 -21.33 0.34
CA ARG A 102 9.07 -20.55 1.38
C ARG A 102 8.53 -21.47 2.48
N PRO A 103 8.68 -21.10 3.75
CA PRO A 103 8.07 -21.85 4.86
C PRO A 103 6.57 -21.57 5.04
N PHE A 104 5.96 -20.80 4.14
CA PHE A 104 4.56 -20.37 4.20
C PHE A 104 3.89 -20.44 2.82
N ASP A 105 2.56 -20.54 2.83
CA ASP A 105 1.76 -20.50 1.61
C ASP A 105 1.70 -19.06 1.07
N ALA A 106 2.01 -18.91 -0.21
CA ALA A 106 2.06 -17.61 -0.88
C ALA A 106 1.52 -17.76 -2.30
N ASP A 107 0.64 -16.84 -2.70
CA ASP A 107 0.16 -16.80 -4.08
C ASP A 107 1.36 -16.51 -5.01
N PRO A 108 1.67 -17.40 -5.98
CA PRO A 108 2.76 -17.18 -6.93
C PRO A 108 2.60 -15.88 -7.73
N THR A 109 1.38 -15.34 -7.81
CA THR A 109 1.07 -14.11 -8.52
C THR A 109 1.44 -12.83 -7.76
N ASP A 110 1.69 -12.91 -6.46
CA ASP A 110 2.19 -11.81 -5.64
C ASP A 110 3.72 -11.72 -5.65
N HIS A 111 4.38 -12.72 -6.20
CA HIS A 111 5.83 -12.81 -6.21
C HIS A 111 6.46 -11.80 -7.19
N CYS A 112 6.76 -10.61 -6.66
CA CYS A 112 7.24 -9.45 -7.40
C CYS A 112 8.26 -8.66 -6.56
N GLU A 113 9.50 -8.61 -7.03
CA GLU A 113 10.53 -7.74 -6.46
C GLU A 113 10.25 -6.27 -6.79
N THR A 114 10.39 -5.44 -5.75
CA THR A 114 10.29 -3.99 -5.85
C THR A 114 11.51 -3.43 -6.57
N PRO A 115 11.34 -2.66 -7.66
CA PRO A 115 12.48 -2.16 -8.42
C PRO A 115 13.28 -1.13 -7.61
N PHE A 116 14.60 -1.08 -7.83
CA PHE A 116 15.50 -0.08 -7.22
C PHE A 116 14.96 1.35 -7.30
N LYS A 117 14.37 1.71 -8.45
CA LYS A 117 13.76 3.03 -8.66
C LYS A 117 12.73 3.39 -7.58
N ALA A 118 11.90 2.44 -7.16
CA ALA A 118 10.88 2.71 -6.15
C ALA A 118 11.50 3.07 -4.80
N TYR A 119 12.56 2.36 -4.37
CA TYR A 119 13.31 2.69 -3.15
C TYR A 119 14.05 4.03 -3.27
N ARG A 120 14.62 4.33 -4.45
CA ARG A 120 15.28 5.62 -4.71
C ARG A 120 14.32 6.80 -4.58
N ASP A 121 13.08 6.66 -5.03
CA ASP A 121 12.09 7.73 -4.96
C ASP A 121 11.76 8.09 -3.50
N ILE A 122 11.81 7.13 -2.56
CA ILE A 122 11.60 7.36 -1.11
C ILE A 122 12.88 7.61 -0.30
N GLU A 123 14.06 7.46 -0.89
CA GLU A 123 15.37 7.73 -0.26
C GLU A 123 15.42 9.09 0.49
N PRO A 124 14.90 10.21 -0.06
CA PRO A 124 14.95 11.51 0.61
C PRO A 124 14.12 11.53 1.90
N PHE A 125 12.98 10.83 1.90
CA PHE A 125 12.12 10.73 3.09
C PHE A 125 12.77 9.86 4.15
N LEU A 126 13.33 8.72 3.76
CA LEU A 126 14.08 7.84 4.68
C LEU A 126 15.30 8.55 5.28
N PHE A 127 16.04 9.28 4.46
CA PHE A 127 17.18 10.07 4.92
C PHE A 127 16.74 11.15 5.92
N ARG A 128 15.68 11.90 5.61
CA ARG A 128 15.17 12.94 6.50
C ARG A 128 14.63 12.36 7.81
N LEU A 129 13.97 11.20 7.73
CA LEU A 129 13.51 10.46 8.89
C LEU A 129 14.69 10.01 9.77
N ALA A 130 15.74 9.43 9.19
CA ALA A 130 16.95 9.05 9.91
C ALA A 130 17.52 10.23 10.71
N LEU A 131 17.65 11.40 10.07
CA LEU A 131 18.13 12.61 10.74
C LEU A 131 17.23 13.03 11.90
N SER A 132 15.90 12.96 11.75
CA SER A 132 14.96 13.30 12.85
C SER A 132 15.02 12.34 14.02
N LEU A 133 15.44 11.09 13.78
CA LEU A 133 15.63 10.05 14.79
C LEU A 133 17.07 10.03 15.35
N GLY A 134 17.94 10.95 14.93
CA GLY A 134 19.34 10.97 15.33
C GLY A 134 20.15 9.77 14.80
N ARG A 135 19.72 9.17 13.68
CA ARG A 135 20.35 8.03 13.02
C ARG A 135 21.08 8.46 11.74
N SER A 136 22.09 7.69 11.36
CA SER A 136 22.64 7.70 10.00
C SER A 136 21.79 6.83 9.07
N LYS A 137 22.03 6.90 7.75
CA LYS A 137 21.40 5.96 6.80
C LYS A 137 21.75 4.49 7.15
N SER A 138 23.02 4.22 7.44
CA SER A 138 23.49 2.87 7.76
C SER A 138 22.89 2.29 9.05
N THR A 139 22.51 3.15 10.00
CA THR A 139 21.95 2.73 11.30
C THR A 139 20.43 2.87 11.40
N LEU A 140 19.75 3.42 10.40
CA LEU A 140 18.29 3.44 10.34
C LEU A 140 17.79 2.00 10.12
N ARG A 141 17.01 1.49 11.07
CA ARG A 141 16.49 0.11 11.00
C ARG A 141 15.22 0.06 10.18
N ILE A 142 15.33 -0.51 8.99
CA ILE A 142 14.21 -0.68 8.05
C ILE A 142 13.68 -2.10 8.16
N TYR A 143 12.37 -2.25 8.37
CA TYR A 143 11.69 -3.53 8.34
C TYR A 143 10.84 -3.68 7.07
N ASP A 144 11.11 -4.72 6.29
CA ASP A 144 10.26 -5.16 5.19
C ASP A 144 9.69 -6.55 5.53
N PRO A 145 8.42 -6.63 6.02
CA PRO A 145 7.81 -7.89 6.43
C PRO A 145 7.59 -8.89 5.29
N TYR A 146 7.52 -8.43 4.04
CA TYR A 146 7.15 -9.28 2.92
C TYR A 146 8.38 -9.67 2.12
N PHE A 147 8.85 -10.89 2.34
CA PHE A 147 10.01 -11.41 1.63
C PHE A 147 9.65 -11.84 0.21
N CYS A 148 10.37 -11.31 -0.77
CA CYS A 148 10.37 -11.81 -2.14
C CYS A 148 11.59 -12.72 -2.31
N GLU A 149 12.69 -12.26 -2.91
CA GLU A 149 13.95 -13.01 -3.04
C GLU A 149 15.14 -12.18 -2.49
N GLY A 150 14.84 -11.22 -1.61
CA GLY A 150 15.82 -10.41 -0.90
C GLY A 150 16.42 -9.25 -1.68
N SER A 151 15.86 -8.84 -2.83
CA SER A 151 16.38 -7.67 -3.56
C SER A 151 16.24 -6.37 -2.76
N ALA A 152 15.22 -6.26 -1.91
CA ALA A 152 14.96 -5.12 -1.03
C ALA A 152 16.21 -4.71 -0.23
N VAL A 153 16.85 -5.67 0.43
CA VAL A 153 18.08 -5.46 1.22
C VAL A 153 19.19 -4.89 0.34
N LYS A 154 19.40 -5.46 -0.85
CA LYS A 154 20.47 -5.04 -1.77
C LYS A 154 20.20 -3.65 -2.34
N HIS A 155 18.96 -3.34 -2.72
CA HIS A 155 18.57 -2.03 -3.23
C HIS A 155 18.71 -0.95 -2.16
N LEU A 156 18.25 -1.21 -0.94
CA LEU A 156 18.38 -0.25 0.16
C LEU A 156 19.83 -0.07 0.61
N ALA A 157 20.63 -1.13 0.61
CA ALA A 157 22.08 -1.04 0.88
C ALA A 157 22.82 -0.23 -0.19
N GLN A 158 22.45 -0.35 -1.47
CA GLN A 158 22.98 0.52 -2.53
C GLN A 158 22.65 2.00 -2.32
N LEU A 159 21.58 2.30 -1.58
CA LEU A 159 21.25 3.66 -1.16
C LEU A 159 21.95 4.04 0.16
N GLY A 160 22.74 3.17 0.77
CA GLY A 160 23.43 3.40 2.05
C GLY A 160 22.60 3.07 3.30
N PHE A 161 21.43 2.41 3.14
CA PHE A 161 20.67 1.85 4.26
C PHE A 161 21.09 0.39 4.48
N GLU A 162 22.00 0.18 5.42
CA GLU A 162 22.62 -1.12 5.66
C GLU A 162 21.84 -1.99 6.66
N SER A 163 21.10 -1.36 7.57
CA SER A 163 20.32 -2.05 8.59
C SER A 163 18.90 -2.39 8.11
N VAL A 164 18.78 -3.37 7.20
CA VAL A 164 17.49 -3.80 6.63
C VAL A 164 17.15 -5.23 7.06
N TYR A 165 15.98 -5.41 7.68
CA TYR A 165 15.41 -6.72 7.98
C TYR A 165 14.38 -7.11 6.92
N ASN A 166 14.73 -8.08 6.07
CA ASN A 166 13.82 -8.75 5.13
C ASN A 166 14.20 -10.23 5.09
N ARG A 167 13.42 -11.06 5.78
CA ARG A 167 13.71 -12.48 6.00
C ARG A 167 12.58 -13.34 5.45
N ASN A 168 12.94 -14.52 4.95
CA ASN A 168 12.01 -15.51 4.41
C ASN A 168 11.18 -16.17 5.53
N GLU A 169 10.32 -15.38 6.14
CA GLU A 169 9.52 -15.70 7.31
C GLU A 169 8.06 -15.38 7.03
N ASP A 170 7.14 -16.11 7.67
CA ASP A 170 5.72 -15.77 7.61
C ASP A 170 5.45 -14.54 8.48
N PHE A 171 5.32 -13.38 7.84
CA PHE A 171 4.99 -12.11 8.51
C PHE A 171 3.84 -12.24 9.50
N TYR A 172 2.78 -12.96 9.13
CA TYR A 172 1.59 -13.03 9.96
C TYR A 172 1.80 -13.92 11.19
N ALA A 173 2.56 -15.00 11.04
CA ALA A 173 2.99 -15.78 12.17
C ALA A 173 3.91 -14.97 13.10
N GLN A 174 4.81 -14.15 12.55
CA GLN A 174 5.69 -13.27 13.35
C GLN A 174 4.88 -12.25 14.16
N VAL A 175 3.88 -11.61 13.56
CA VAL A 175 2.98 -10.68 14.27
C VAL A 175 2.18 -11.40 15.35
N ALA A 176 1.57 -12.55 15.05
CA ALA A 176 0.79 -13.31 16.02
C ALA A 176 1.63 -13.83 17.19
N GLY A 177 2.90 -14.18 16.93
CA GLY A 177 3.84 -14.65 17.94
C GLY A 177 4.56 -13.54 18.72
N GLY A 178 4.30 -12.26 18.42
CA GLY A 178 5.01 -11.14 19.06
C GLY A 178 6.51 -11.10 18.71
N ALA A 179 6.90 -11.66 17.57
CA ALA A 179 8.29 -11.81 17.13
C ALA A 179 8.66 -10.79 16.02
N VAL A 180 7.95 -9.66 15.97
CA VAL A 180 8.29 -8.55 15.07
C VAL A 180 9.66 -7.99 15.47
N PRO A 181 10.64 -7.90 14.54
CA PRO A 181 11.97 -7.39 14.85
C PRO A 181 11.91 -5.92 15.26
N GLU A 182 12.82 -5.49 16.13
CA GLU A 182 12.95 -4.08 16.47
C GLU A 182 13.37 -3.27 15.23
N HIS A 183 12.65 -2.18 14.96
CA HIS A 183 12.88 -1.35 13.79
C HIS A 183 12.48 0.10 14.05
N ASP A 184 12.89 0.99 13.15
CA ASP A 184 12.58 2.42 13.21
C ASP A 184 11.49 2.80 12.19
N VAL A 185 11.43 2.09 11.05
CA VAL A 185 10.46 2.34 9.97
C VAL A 185 10.11 1.05 9.25
N VAL A 186 8.83 0.91 8.88
CA VAL A 186 8.38 -0.14 7.95
C VAL A 186 8.49 0.38 6.52
N VAL A 187 9.13 -0.36 5.62
CA VAL A 187 9.17 -0.04 4.19
C VAL A 187 8.85 -1.30 3.43
N THR A 188 7.72 -1.35 2.73
CA THR A 188 7.33 -2.58 2.03
C THR A 188 6.42 -2.36 0.82
N ASN A 189 6.39 -3.38 -0.03
CA ASN A 189 5.48 -3.57 -1.14
C ASN A 189 4.68 -4.86 -0.86
N PRO A 190 3.55 -4.77 -0.13
CA PRO A 190 2.84 -5.95 0.30
C PRO A 190 2.26 -6.73 -0.89
N PRO A 191 1.97 -8.03 -0.75
CA PRO A 191 1.17 -8.79 -1.70
C PRO A 191 -0.16 -8.08 -1.98
N PHE A 192 -0.66 -8.17 -3.22
CA PHE A 192 -1.88 -7.48 -3.64
C PHE A 192 -3.09 -8.41 -3.72
N SER A 193 -2.89 -9.72 -3.60
CA SER A 193 -3.98 -10.69 -3.52
C SER A 193 -4.67 -10.67 -2.15
N ALA A 194 -5.81 -11.38 -2.07
CA ALA A 194 -6.57 -11.60 -0.85
C ALA A 194 -6.80 -10.33 0.00
N ASP A 195 -6.52 -10.40 1.30
CA ASP A 195 -6.64 -9.33 2.28
C ASP A 195 -5.26 -8.80 2.75
N HIS A 196 -4.19 -9.09 2.01
CA HIS A 196 -2.83 -8.77 2.41
C HIS A 196 -2.61 -7.27 2.59
N ILE A 197 -3.21 -6.43 1.74
CA ILE A 197 -3.13 -4.96 1.84
C ILE A 197 -3.82 -4.46 3.12
N GLU A 198 -5.03 -4.95 3.40
CA GLU A 198 -5.78 -4.61 4.61
C GLU A 198 -5.00 -5.00 5.87
N ARG A 199 -4.39 -6.19 5.88
CA ARG A 199 -3.57 -6.66 7.01
C ARG A 199 -2.28 -5.86 7.17
N ALA A 200 -1.61 -5.50 6.07
CA ALA A 200 -0.42 -4.65 6.10
C ALA A 200 -0.73 -3.26 6.67
N LEU A 201 -1.85 -2.65 6.24
CA LEU A 201 -2.34 -1.39 6.77
C LEU A 201 -2.67 -1.49 8.25
N ARG A 202 -3.41 -2.53 8.66
CA ARG A 202 -3.75 -2.76 10.08
C ARG A 202 -2.50 -2.87 10.94
N PHE A 203 -1.50 -3.63 10.49
CA PHE A 203 -0.23 -3.73 11.20
C PHE A 203 0.42 -2.36 11.34
N CYS A 204 0.62 -1.65 10.23
CA CYS A 204 1.29 -0.35 10.20
C CYS A 204 0.60 0.71 11.06
N VAL A 205 -0.73 0.69 11.12
CA VAL A 205 -1.51 1.74 11.78
C VAL A 205 -1.85 1.40 13.23
N ALA A 206 -2.10 0.14 13.55
CA ALA A 206 -2.60 -0.27 14.87
C ALA A 206 -1.63 -1.14 15.69
N GLN A 207 -0.65 -1.80 15.05
CA GLN A 207 0.24 -2.78 15.71
C GLN A 207 1.73 -2.43 15.59
N ASN A 208 2.05 -1.28 15.01
CA ASN A 208 3.41 -0.83 14.74
C ASN A 208 3.93 0.21 15.75
N ASP A 209 3.35 0.28 16.94
CA ASP A 209 3.71 1.21 18.03
C ASP A 209 3.82 2.69 17.59
N GLY A 210 3.05 3.11 16.58
CA GLY A 210 3.14 4.46 16.03
C GLY A 210 4.44 4.79 15.29
N ARG A 211 5.23 3.78 14.91
CA ARG A 211 6.43 3.97 14.08
C ARG A 211 6.06 4.34 12.64
N PRO A 212 6.89 5.17 11.96
CA PRO A 212 6.73 5.49 10.55
C PRO A 212 6.59 4.25 9.65
N TRP A 213 5.85 4.39 8.56
CA TRP A 213 5.68 3.34 7.57
C TRP A 213 5.52 3.91 6.17
N PHE A 214 6.17 3.29 5.19
CA PHE A 214 6.09 3.60 3.76
C PHE A 214 5.61 2.35 3.01
N LEU A 215 4.41 2.42 2.44
CA LEU A 215 3.77 1.32 1.73
C LEU A 215 3.67 1.62 0.24
N LEU A 216 4.23 0.76 -0.60
CA LEU A 216 4.04 0.84 -2.04
C LEU A 216 2.75 0.10 -2.41
N LEU A 217 1.72 0.86 -2.80
CA LEU A 217 0.38 0.30 -3.03
C LEU A 217 -0.16 0.69 -4.41
N PRO A 218 -1.09 -0.10 -4.98
CA PRO A 218 -1.79 0.28 -6.18
C PRO A 218 -2.54 1.60 -6.00
N ASN A 219 -2.57 2.41 -7.06
CA ASN A 219 -3.16 3.75 -7.06
C ASN A 219 -4.67 3.78 -6.79
N PHE A 220 -5.37 2.64 -6.74
CA PHE A 220 -6.79 2.57 -6.40
C PHE A 220 -7.06 2.36 -4.90
N ILE A 221 -6.05 2.05 -4.08
CA ILE A 221 -6.26 1.64 -2.68
C ILE A 221 -6.87 2.74 -1.83
N TYR A 222 -6.55 4.01 -2.09
CA TYR A 222 -7.12 5.14 -1.32
C TYR A 222 -8.65 5.28 -1.51
N LYS A 223 -9.24 4.65 -2.54
CA LYS A 223 -10.69 4.59 -2.78
C LYS A 223 -11.30 3.23 -2.42
N LYS A 224 -10.49 2.22 -2.08
CA LYS A 224 -10.97 0.87 -1.82
C LYS A 224 -11.66 0.84 -0.46
N ARG A 225 -12.97 0.56 -0.46
CA ARG A 225 -13.81 0.59 0.76
C ARG A 225 -13.31 -0.33 1.86
N THR A 226 -12.66 -1.45 1.52
CA THR A 226 -12.13 -2.41 2.50
C THR A 226 -10.87 -1.89 3.20
N CYS A 227 -10.13 -0.95 2.60
CA CYS A 227 -8.94 -0.35 3.20
C CYS A 227 -9.23 0.95 3.96
N ALA A 228 -10.37 1.60 3.67
CA ALA A 228 -10.74 2.86 4.31
C ALA A 228 -10.81 2.80 5.84
N PRO A 229 -11.34 1.73 6.47
CA PRO A 229 -11.32 1.60 7.93
C PRO A 229 -9.91 1.61 8.52
N GLU A 230 -8.99 0.85 7.93
CA GLU A 230 -7.61 0.75 8.43
C GLU A 230 -6.85 2.08 8.29
N LEU A 231 -7.02 2.78 7.15
CA LEU A 231 -6.42 4.10 6.95
C LEU A 231 -7.00 5.17 7.90
N ALA A 232 -8.27 5.03 8.30
CA ALA A 232 -8.92 5.94 9.23
C ALA A 232 -8.47 5.76 10.69
N LEU A 233 -7.79 4.66 11.02
CA LEU A 233 -7.19 4.45 12.34
C LEU A 233 -5.92 5.28 12.54
N ALA A 234 -5.32 5.81 11.46
CA ALA A 234 -4.10 6.59 11.57
C ALA A 234 -4.40 7.97 12.20
N PRO A 235 -3.55 8.46 13.12
CA PRO A 235 -3.74 9.79 13.72
C PRO A 235 -3.77 10.94 12.71
N SER A 236 -3.19 10.72 11.53
CA SER A 236 -3.21 11.63 10.40
C SER A 236 -3.21 10.83 9.09
N PRO A 237 -3.82 11.34 8.01
CA PRO A 237 -3.78 10.67 6.72
C PRO A 237 -2.34 10.57 6.18
N PRO A 238 -1.99 9.53 5.43
CA PRO A 238 -0.69 9.41 4.79
C PRO A 238 -0.49 10.46 3.70
N LEU A 239 0.75 10.81 3.42
CA LEU A 239 1.14 11.50 2.19
C LEU A 239 1.22 10.51 1.04
N PHE A 240 1.10 11.00 -0.19
CA PHE A 240 1.18 10.19 -1.40
C PHE A 240 2.34 10.67 -2.27
N LEU A 241 3.36 9.83 -2.43
CA LEU A 241 4.45 10.10 -3.37
C LEU A 241 4.19 9.35 -4.68
N VAL A 242 3.89 10.14 -5.70
CA VAL A 242 3.53 9.68 -7.04
C VAL A 242 4.77 9.66 -7.91
N PRO A 243 5.15 8.51 -8.48
CA PRO A 243 6.36 8.43 -9.29
C PRO A 243 6.23 9.17 -10.61
N ALA A 244 7.38 9.60 -11.14
CA ALA A 244 7.48 10.22 -12.47
C ALA A 244 6.95 9.30 -13.58
N SER A 245 7.19 7.99 -13.43
CA SER A 245 6.80 6.93 -14.36
C SER A 245 6.39 5.68 -13.59
N THR A 246 5.57 4.83 -14.20
CA THR A 246 5.17 3.54 -13.62
C THR A 246 6.37 2.69 -13.22
N TYR A 247 6.25 2.00 -12.08
CA TYR A 247 7.22 1.03 -11.62
C TYR A 247 7.07 -0.29 -12.36
N THR A 248 8.19 -0.82 -12.87
CA THR A 248 8.29 -2.15 -13.45
C THR A 248 8.84 -3.11 -12.41
N PHE A 249 8.00 -4.02 -11.95
CA PHE A 249 8.35 -5.05 -10.98
C PHE A 249 8.99 -6.23 -11.69
N TRP A 250 9.78 -7.01 -10.96
CA TRP A 250 10.38 -8.23 -11.48
C TRP A 250 9.74 -9.44 -10.83
N SER A 251 9.18 -10.37 -11.62
CA SER A 251 8.59 -11.60 -11.09
C SER A 251 9.56 -12.78 -11.26
N PRO A 252 10.17 -13.26 -10.18
CA PRO A 252 11.06 -14.42 -10.22
C PRO A 252 10.29 -15.67 -10.69
N GLY A 253 10.89 -16.51 -11.53
CA GLY A 253 10.33 -17.81 -11.93
C GLY A 253 9.05 -17.80 -12.79
N ARG A 254 8.43 -16.65 -13.07
CA ARG A 254 7.19 -16.58 -13.87
C ARG A 254 7.44 -16.82 -15.37
N GLN A 255 7.22 -18.05 -15.82
CA GLN A 255 7.04 -18.37 -17.23
C GLN A 255 5.64 -17.94 -17.67
N PHE A 256 5.48 -16.71 -18.17
CA PHE A 256 4.27 -16.40 -18.93
C PHE A 256 4.22 -17.33 -20.15
N ARG A 257 3.17 -18.17 -20.23
CA ARG A 257 2.73 -18.80 -21.48
C ARG A 257 2.37 -17.67 -22.45
N THR A 258 3.36 -17.14 -23.16
CA THR A 258 3.08 -16.47 -24.41
C THR A 258 2.39 -17.51 -25.31
N GLY A 259 1.45 -17.05 -26.14
CA GLY A 259 0.90 -17.87 -27.20
C GLY A 259 2.01 -18.51 -28.07
N PRO A 260 1.65 -19.33 -29.06
CA PRO A 260 2.59 -20.20 -29.75
C PRO A 260 3.81 -19.41 -30.24
N ALA A 261 4.98 -19.82 -29.75
CA ALA A 261 6.32 -19.41 -30.17
C ALA A 261 6.60 -17.89 -30.21
N ARG A 262 7.03 -17.32 -29.08
CA ARG A 262 8.03 -16.23 -29.12
C ARG A 262 9.04 -16.40 -28.00
N GLU A 263 10.25 -16.75 -28.45
CA GLU A 263 11.58 -16.69 -27.86
C GLU A 263 11.74 -17.11 -26.39
N LYS A 264 12.63 -18.09 -26.18
CA LYS A 264 13.07 -18.53 -24.85
C LYS A 264 13.55 -17.31 -24.06
N PRO A 265 13.11 -17.12 -22.80
CA PRO A 265 13.65 -16.05 -21.96
C PRO A 265 15.18 -16.23 -21.84
N PRO A 266 15.95 -15.12 -21.77
CA PRO A 266 17.39 -15.20 -21.54
C PRO A 266 17.64 -15.98 -20.25
N VAL A 267 18.47 -17.01 -20.36
CA VAL A 267 18.92 -17.82 -19.24
C VAL A 267 19.94 -16.96 -18.48
N GLY A 268 19.76 -16.79 -17.16
CA GLY A 268 20.78 -16.14 -16.34
C GLY A 268 22.10 -16.92 -16.39
N ALA A 269 23.22 -16.29 -15.99
CA ALA A 269 24.55 -16.91 -16.01
C ALA A 269 24.62 -18.28 -15.30
N ASP A 270 23.68 -18.54 -14.38
CA ASP A 270 23.62 -19.76 -13.56
C ASP A 270 22.55 -20.77 -14.02
N GLY A 271 21.99 -20.64 -15.23
CA GLY A 271 20.97 -21.57 -15.72
C GLY A 271 19.55 -21.31 -15.20
N ALA A 272 19.38 -20.39 -14.25
CA ALA A 272 18.07 -19.99 -13.72
C ALA A 272 17.29 -19.14 -14.75
N ALA A 273 16.00 -19.42 -14.92
CA ALA A 273 15.13 -18.64 -15.79
C ALA A 273 15.07 -17.18 -15.30
N ALA A 274 15.52 -16.23 -16.12
CA ALA A 274 15.35 -14.81 -15.81
C ALA A 274 13.85 -14.50 -15.72
N GLY A 275 13.40 -14.07 -14.54
CA GLY A 275 12.06 -13.54 -14.32
C GLY A 275 11.73 -12.43 -15.31
N LYS A 276 10.44 -12.25 -15.59
CA LYS A 276 9.96 -11.25 -16.56
C LYS A 276 9.56 -9.96 -15.85
N PRO A 277 9.84 -8.79 -16.46
CA PRO A 277 9.30 -7.52 -15.99
C PRO A 277 7.76 -7.54 -16.08
N THR A 278 7.09 -7.00 -15.07
CA THR A 278 5.63 -6.89 -15.00
C THR A 278 5.21 -5.54 -14.41
N THR A 279 4.09 -5.01 -14.89
CA THR A 279 3.47 -3.77 -14.40
C THR A 279 1.98 -4.04 -14.17
N PRO A 280 1.61 -4.82 -13.13
CA PRO A 280 0.22 -5.24 -12.96
C PRO A 280 -0.70 -4.05 -12.67
N PHE A 281 -0.17 -3.03 -11.96
CA PHE A 281 -0.89 -1.82 -11.58
C PHE A 281 0.04 -0.61 -11.56
N GLU A 282 -0.53 0.58 -11.75
CA GLU A 282 0.13 1.81 -11.34
C GLU A 282 0.19 1.84 -9.82
N CYS A 283 1.39 2.02 -9.26
CA CYS A 283 1.62 2.06 -7.83
C CYS A 283 2.18 3.42 -7.41
N MET A 284 1.90 3.81 -6.18
CA MET A 284 2.44 5.01 -5.53
C MET A 284 2.74 4.71 -4.07
N TRP A 285 3.62 5.49 -3.46
CA TRP A 285 3.95 5.31 -2.06
C TRP A 285 2.97 6.05 -1.17
N TYR A 286 2.51 5.36 -0.13
CA TYR A 286 1.75 5.91 0.99
C TYR A 286 2.75 6.09 2.13
N LEU A 287 2.97 7.33 2.54
CA LEU A 287 3.98 7.69 3.52
C LEU A 287 3.31 8.18 4.80
N TRP A 288 3.59 7.51 5.91
CA TRP A 288 3.25 8.02 7.23
C TRP A 288 4.50 8.17 8.09
N CYS A 289 4.73 9.38 8.61
CA CYS A 289 5.99 9.74 9.27
C CYS A 289 5.95 9.67 10.80
N GLY A 290 5.05 8.89 11.40
CA GLY A 290 5.00 8.70 12.86
C GLY A 290 4.12 9.71 13.62
N SER A 291 3.98 10.94 13.10
CA SER A 291 3.12 11.95 13.71
C SER A 291 2.72 13.04 12.72
N ALA A 292 1.67 13.79 13.03
CA ALA A 292 1.24 14.95 12.25
C ALA A 292 2.33 16.06 12.17
N LYS A 293 3.11 16.24 13.25
CA LYS A 293 4.24 17.18 13.26
C LYS A 293 5.34 16.73 12.29
N ALA A 294 5.74 15.45 12.37
CA ALA A 294 6.74 14.89 11.47
C ALA A 294 6.28 14.95 10.00
N HIS A 295 4.99 14.71 9.73
CA HIS A 295 4.38 14.91 8.40
C HIS A 295 4.65 16.31 7.87
N ALA A 296 4.26 17.34 8.63
CA ALA A 296 4.39 18.73 8.21
C ALA A 296 5.85 19.11 7.97
N GLU A 297 6.76 18.68 8.85
CA GLU A 297 8.20 18.98 8.72
C GLU A 297 8.83 18.31 7.50
N LEU A 298 8.56 17.02 7.27
CA LEU A 298 9.07 16.30 6.09
C LEU A 298 8.48 16.86 4.79
N GLN A 299 7.19 17.16 4.78
CA GLN A 299 6.52 17.77 3.63
C GLN A 299 7.15 19.12 3.28
N GLN A 300 7.23 20.05 4.23
CA GLN A 300 7.79 21.38 4.01
C GLN A 300 9.24 21.30 3.52
N TRP A 301 10.03 20.40 4.11
CA TRP A 301 11.39 20.15 3.67
C TRP A 301 11.42 19.64 2.22
N TRP A 302 10.61 18.65 1.87
CA TRP A 302 10.57 18.07 0.53
C TRP A 302 10.19 19.11 -0.52
N LEU A 303 9.11 19.87 -0.29
CA LEU A 303 8.67 20.94 -1.19
C LEU A 303 9.76 22.01 -1.37
N LYS A 304 10.41 22.41 -0.27
CA LYS A 304 11.42 23.48 -0.31
C LYS A 304 12.75 23.03 -0.94
N LYS A 305 13.15 21.77 -0.76
CA LYS A 305 14.53 21.32 -1.03
C LYS A 305 14.65 20.25 -2.11
N TYR A 306 13.63 19.43 -2.31
CA TYR A 306 13.75 18.21 -3.09
C TYR A 306 12.79 18.08 -4.27
N GLU A 307 11.63 18.73 -4.23
CA GLU A 307 10.58 18.63 -5.26
C GLU A 307 11.14 18.75 -6.69
N LYS A 308 11.89 19.82 -6.96
CA LYS A 308 12.48 20.12 -8.27
C LYS A 308 13.47 19.06 -8.77
N ALA A 309 14.09 18.30 -7.87
CA ALA A 309 15.09 17.28 -8.20
C ALA A 309 14.50 15.86 -8.28
N SER A 310 13.31 15.63 -7.70
CA SER A 310 12.78 14.27 -7.50
C SER A 310 12.17 13.62 -8.75
N GLY A 311 11.60 14.43 -9.65
CA GLY A 311 10.71 13.97 -10.72
C GLY A 311 9.38 13.37 -10.25
N CYS A 312 9.20 13.15 -8.95
CA CYS A 312 7.97 12.68 -8.32
C CYS A 312 7.06 13.86 -7.96
N ALA A 313 5.77 13.59 -7.76
CA ALA A 313 4.83 14.54 -7.21
C ALA A 313 4.41 14.09 -5.81
N LEU A 314 4.36 15.02 -4.86
CA LEU A 314 3.87 14.77 -3.50
C LEU A 314 2.46 15.34 -3.38
N ALA A 315 1.50 14.52 -2.98
CA ALA A 315 0.13 14.93 -2.67
C ALA A 315 -0.16 14.69 -1.18
N LEU A 316 -0.83 15.62 -0.52
CA LEU A 316 -1.14 15.55 0.91
C LEU A 316 -2.47 14.85 1.18
N SER A 317 -3.29 14.78 0.15
CA SER A 317 -4.62 14.21 0.19
C SER A 317 -4.94 13.50 -1.12
N PRO A 318 -5.92 12.58 -1.10
CA PRO A 318 -6.47 11.99 -2.31
C PRO A 318 -6.91 13.00 -3.39
N ASP A 319 -7.38 14.18 -2.99
CA ASP A 319 -7.91 15.20 -3.90
C ASP A 319 -6.78 15.90 -4.68
N GLU A 320 -5.61 16.03 -4.06
CA GLU A 320 -4.39 16.59 -4.65
C GLU A 320 -3.65 15.63 -5.59
N LEU A 321 -4.05 14.36 -5.66
CA LEU A 321 -3.42 13.40 -6.57
C LEU A 321 -3.53 13.90 -8.03
N PRO A 322 -2.45 13.83 -8.83
CA PRO A 322 -2.51 14.18 -10.24
C PRO A 322 -3.54 13.33 -11.00
N ASP A 323 -4.27 13.93 -11.93
CA ASP A 323 -5.32 13.23 -12.70
C ASP A 323 -4.80 12.00 -13.45
N LYS A 324 -3.54 12.03 -13.87
CA LYS A 324 -2.89 10.90 -14.55
C LYS A 324 -2.83 9.63 -13.70
N VAL A 325 -2.78 9.75 -12.36
CA VAL A 325 -2.71 8.60 -11.43
C VAL A 325 -4.00 8.35 -10.68
N LYS A 326 -5.00 9.23 -10.82
CA LYS A 326 -6.34 8.93 -10.32
C LYS A 326 -6.88 7.76 -11.15
N PRO A 327 -7.36 6.67 -10.53
CA PRO A 327 -7.93 5.56 -11.27
C PRO A 327 -9.08 6.11 -12.11
N LYS A 328 -8.89 6.07 -13.42
CA LYS A 328 -9.95 6.44 -14.36
C LYS A 328 -11.10 5.51 -14.07
N ARG A 329 -12.30 6.06 -13.91
CA ARG A 329 -13.52 5.27 -13.89
C ARG A 329 -13.56 4.58 -15.25
N THR A 330 -13.04 3.35 -15.32
CA THR A 330 -13.13 2.56 -16.53
C THR A 330 -14.62 2.48 -16.83
N GLU A 331 -15.02 2.90 -18.03
CA GLU A 331 -16.32 2.52 -18.55
C GLU A 331 -16.45 1.03 -18.27
N LYS A 332 -17.50 0.65 -17.51
CA LYS A 332 -17.64 -0.66 -16.91
C LYS A 332 -17.28 -1.70 -17.95
N ARG A 333 -16.10 -2.33 -17.81
CA ARG A 333 -15.57 -3.20 -18.85
C ARG A 333 -16.66 -4.19 -19.19
N PRO A 334 -17.08 -4.30 -20.47
CA PRO A 334 -18.22 -5.14 -20.81
C PRO A 334 -17.95 -6.55 -20.30
N ASN A 335 -18.97 -7.22 -19.76
CA ASN A 335 -18.78 -8.58 -19.24
C ASN A 335 -18.24 -9.50 -20.37
N PRO A 336 -17.62 -10.66 -20.05
CA PRO A 336 -16.99 -11.52 -21.06
C PRO A 336 -17.91 -11.88 -22.23
N LYS A 337 -19.22 -12.07 -21.98
CA LYS A 337 -20.23 -12.33 -23.02
C LYS A 337 -20.45 -11.10 -23.91
N ALA A 338 -20.54 -9.92 -23.34
CA ALA A 338 -20.69 -8.66 -24.08
C ALA A 338 -19.46 -8.37 -24.94
N ARG A 339 -18.25 -8.63 -24.42
CA ARG A 339 -17.00 -8.53 -25.19
C ARG A 339 -16.96 -9.50 -26.36
N LYS A 340 -17.40 -10.75 -26.16
CA LYS A 340 -17.51 -11.75 -27.24
C LYS A 340 -18.49 -11.28 -28.32
N ARG A 341 -19.63 -10.68 -27.94
CA ARG A 341 -20.61 -10.10 -28.88
C ARG A 341 -20.07 -8.87 -29.61
N MET A 342 -19.32 -8.00 -28.94
CA MET A 342 -18.71 -6.83 -29.59
C MET A 342 -17.63 -7.25 -30.61
N ARG A 343 -16.77 -8.21 -30.26
CA ARG A 343 -15.80 -8.79 -31.21
C ARG A 343 -16.48 -9.44 -32.42
N ALA A 344 -17.57 -10.17 -32.20
CA ALA A 344 -18.35 -10.77 -33.30
C ALA A 344 -19.02 -9.72 -34.20
N LYS A 345 -19.18 -8.48 -33.72
CA LYS A 345 -19.74 -7.34 -34.48
C LYS A 345 -18.66 -6.42 -35.06
N GLY A 346 -17.37 -6.78 -34.95
CA GLY A 346 -16.27 -5.93 -35.40
C GLY A 346 -16.09 -4.64 -34.59
N ILE A 347 -16.76 -4.52 -33.44
CA ILE A 347 -16.65 -3.36 -32.56
C ILE A 347 -15.37 -3.53 -31.73
N PRO A 348 -14.43 -2.56 -31.74
CA PRO A 348 -13.25 -2.62 -30.89
C PRO A 348 -13.65 -2.65 -29.41
N VAL A 349 -12.99 -3.51 -28.62
CA VAL A 349 -13.31 -3.84 -27.22
C VAL A 349 -12.17 -3.50 -26.30
#